data_AF-A0A1L3MVG6-F1
#
_entry.id   AF-A0A1L3MVG6-F1
#
_cell.length_a   1.000
_cell.length_b   1.000
_cell.length_c   1.000
_cell.angle_alpha   90.00
_cell.angle_beta   90.00
_cell.angle_gamma   90.00
#
_symmetry.space_group_name_H-M   'P 1'
#
loop_
_entity.id
_entity.type
_entity.pdbx_description
1 polymer ?
#
loop_
_entity_poly.entity_id
_entity_poly.type
_entity_poly.pdbx_seq_one_letter_code
_entity_poly.pdbx_strand_id
1 'polypeptide(L)' 'MPDKEKNFQIRLWVSAVLGSIITFFVIKLVWAEASYMLLLLLLVVGFLINLVISVISSKRKKGDITF' A
#
# COMPACT_ATOMS: atom_id res chain seq x y z
N MET A 1 -5.77 -1.68 -22.69
CA MET A 1 -4.82 -2.75 -22.30
C MET A 1 -4.96 -3.04 -20.80
N PRO A 2 -5.75 -4.05 -20.42
CA PRO A 2 -5.98 -4.43 -19.01
C PRO A 2 -4.69 -4.82 -18.26
N ASP A 3 -3.65 -5.26 -18.98
CA ASP A 3 -2.40 -5.77 -18.40
C ASP A 3 -1.54 -4.68 -17.73
N LYS A 4 -1.59 -3.44 -18.26
CA LYS A 4 -0.80 -2.32 -17.72
C LYS A 4 -1.27 -1.89 -16.33
N GLU A 5 -2.59 -1.95 -16.10
CA GLU A 5 -3.20 -1.53 -14.84
C GLU A 5 -3.01 -2.58 -13.74
N LYS A 6 -3.12 -3.87 -14.12
CA LYS A 6 -2.80 -4.99 -13.23
C LYS A 6 -1.34 -4.99 -12.79
N ASN A 7 -0.41 -4.75 -13.72
CA ASN A 7 1.02 -4.65 -13.40
C ASN A 7 1.34 -3.46 -12.50
N PHE A 8 0.64 -2.32 -12.68
CA PHE A 8 0.80 -1.15 -11.81
C PHE A 8 0.32 -1.41 -10.38
N GLN A 9 -0.85 -2.05 -10.20
CA GLN A 9 -1.36 -2.41 -8.88
C GLN A 9 -0.47 -3.42 -8.15
N ILE A 10 0.05 -4.42 -8.86
CA ILE A 10 1.00 -5.39 -8.29
C ILE A 10 2.29 -4.69 -7.86
N ARG A 11 2.81 -3.77 -8.68
CA ARG A 11 4.04 -3.03 -8.35
C ARG A 11 3.85 -2.13 -7.12
N LEU A 12 2.70 -1.46 -7.00
CA LEU A 12 2.34 -0.68 -5.82
C LEU A 12 2.30 -1.55 -4.56
N TRP A 13 1.64 -2.70 -4.63
CA TRP A 13 1.60 -3.68 -3.55
C TRP A 13 2.98 -4.13 -3.09
N VAL A 14 3.82 -4.55 -4.03
CA VAL A 14 5.19 -5.01 -3.72
C VAL A 14 6.00 -3.88 -3.08
N SER A 15 5.88 -2.64 -3.58
CA SER A 15 6.57 -1.49 -2.99
C SER A 15 6.08 -1.16 -1.58
N ALA A 16 4.78 -1.29 -1.30
CA ALA A 16 4.21 -1.06 0.02
C ALA A 16 4.65 -2.13 1.03
N VAL A 17 4.71 -3.40 0.61
CA VAL A 17 5.20 -4.50 1.46
C VAL A 17 6.69 -4.31 1.77
N LEU A 18 7.52 -4.08 0.76
CA LEU A 18 8.95 -3.85 0.94
C LEU A 18 9.22 -2.60 1.80
N GLY A 19 8.49 -1.50 1.53
CA GLY A 19 8.57 -0.29 2.34
C GLY A 19 8.21 -0.54 3.80
N SER A 20 7.12 -1.26 4.07
CA SER A 20 6.70 -1.61 5.44
C SER A 20 7.76 -2.43 6.17
N ILE A 21 8.40 -3.38 5.49
CA ILE A 21 9.49 -4.19 6.07
C ILE A 21 10.69 -3.31 6.41
N ILE A 22 11.14 -2.46 5.47
CA ILE A 22 12.27 -1.55 5.68
C ILE A 22 11.98 -0.60 6.85
N THR A 23 10.81 0.04 6.86
CA THR A 23 10.38 0.94 7.93
C THR A 23 10.33 0.23 9.28
N PHE A 24 9.83 -1.01 9.33
CA PHE A 24 9.82 -1.80 10.55
C PHE A 24 11.24 -2.09 11.07
N PHE A 25 12.19 -2.45 10.18
CA PHE A 25 13.58 -2.63 10.58
C PHE A 25 14.21 -1.35 11.13
N VAL A 26 13.97 -0.21 10.48
CA VAL A 26 14.45 1.10 10.97
C VAL A 26 13.87 1.40 12.36
N ILE A 27 12.56 1.18 12.56
CA ILE A 27 11.91 1.37 13.86
C ILE A 27 12.52 0.44 14.91
N LYS A 28 12.75 -0.84 14.58
CA LYS A 28 13.37 -1.81 15.49
C LYS A 28 14.82 -1.44 15.86
N LEU A 29 15.56 -0.81 14.96
CA LEU A 29 16.92 -0.33 15.23
C LEU A 29 16.93 0.88 16.19
N VAL A 30 15.97 1.80 16.03
CA VAL A 30 15.86 3.00 16.88
C VAL A 30 15.16 2.68 18.21
N TRP A 31 14.23 1.74 18.21
CA TRP A 31 13.41 1.35 19.36
C TRP A 31 13.32 -0.17 19.47
N ALA A 32 14.26 -0.77 20.19
CA ALA A 32 14.39 -2.23 20.31
C ALA A 32 13.13 -2.92 20.88
N GLU A 33 12.44 -2.25 21.79
CA GLU A 33 11.22 -2.72 22.47
C GLU A 33 9.96 -2.64 21.58
N ALA A 34 10.05 -2.03 20.40
CA ALA A 34 8.92 -1.90 19.48
C ALA A 34 8.28 -3.27 19.19
N SER A 35 6.96 -3.36 19.37
CA SER A 35 6.20 -4.60 19.19
C SER A 35 6.29 -5.10 17.75
N TYR A 36 6.38 -6.42 17.57
CA TYR A 36 6.27 -7.04 16.24
C TYR A 36 4.92 -6.77 15.56
N MET A 37 3.88 -6.39 16.33
CA MET A 37 2.60 -5.94 15.79
C MET A 37 2.71 -4.65 14.95
N LEU A 38 3.76 -3.85 15.11
CA LEU A 38 3.99 -2.66 14.28
C LEU A 38 4.16 -3.01 12.80
N LEU A 39 4.81 -4.13 12.49
CA LEU A 39 4.93 -4.58 11.10
C LEU A 39 3.56 -4.88 10.50
N LEU A 40 2.71 -5.57 11.27
CA LEU A 40 1.34 -5.86 10.85
C LEU A 40 0.54 -4.57 10.64
N LEU A 41 0.67 -3.60 11.56
CA LEU A 41 0.01 -2.31 11.44
C LEU A 41 0.44 -1.56 10.16
N LEU A 42 1.75 -1.50 9.89
CA LEU A 42 2.30 -0.86 8.68
C LEU A 42 1.78 -1.52 7.40
N LEU A 43 1.73 -2.85 7.38
CA LEU A 43 1.18 -3.62 6.25
C LEU A 43 -0.32 -3.36 6.05
N VAL A 44 -1.10 -3.32 7.13
CA VAL A 44 -2.54 -3.00 7.06
C VAL A 44 -2.78 -1.59 6.54
N VAL A 45 -2.01 -0.60 7.01
CA VAL A 45 -2.10 0.78 6.52
C VAL A 45 -1.75 0.84 5.03
N GLY A 46 -0.65 0.20 4.61
CA GLY A 46 -0.26 0.13 3.21
C GLY A 46 -1.33 -0.53 2.33
N PHE A 47 -1.96 -1.59 2.82
CA PHE A 47 -3.08 -2.25 2.14
C PHE A 47 -4.29 -1.33 1.99
N LEU A 48 -4.70 -0.63 3.05
CA LEU A 48 -5.84 0.28 3.03
C LEU A 48 -5.62 1.44 2.04
N ILE A 49 -4.42 2.03 2.02
CA ILE A 49 -4.08 3.08 1.05
C ILE A 49 -4.21 2.55 -0.38
N ASN A 50 -3.68 1.36 -0.64
CA ASN A 50 -3.75 0.75 -1.96
C ASN A 50 -5.20 0.42 -2.38
N LEU A 51 -6.03 -0.01 -1.43
CA LEU A 51 -7.46 -0.24 -1.64
C LEU A 51 -8.19 1.06 -1.98
N VAL A 52 -7.90 2.16 -1.27
CA VAL A 52 -8.46 3.49 -1.55
C VAL A 52 -8.07 3.96 -2.96
N ILE A 53 -6.79 3.84 -3.34
CA ILE A 53 -6.31 4.21 -4.68
C ILE A 53 -7.02 3.38 -5.75
N SER A 54 -7.18 2.08 -5.53
CA SER A 54 -7.89 1.17 -6.44
C SER A 54 -9.35 1.58 -6.64
N VAL A 55 -10.06 1.89 -5.55
CA VAL A 55 -11.46 2.35 -5.59
C VAL A 55 -11.59 3.69 -6.32
N ILE A 56 -10.72 4.67 -6.03
CA ILE A 56 -10.72 5.97 -6.70
C ILE A 56 -10.43 5.83 -8.20
N SER A 57 -9.42 5.02 -8.55
CA SER A 57 -9.07 4.73 -9.95
C SER A 57 -10.25 4.10 -10.69
N SER A 58 -10.91 3.11 -10.08
CA SER A 58 -12.09 2.45 -10.66
C SER A 58 -13.26 3.42 -10.89
N LYS A 59 -13.52 4.33 -9.93
CA LYS A 59 -14.56 5.37 -10.06
C LYS A 59 -14.24 6.40 -11.15
N ARG A 60 -12.98 6.86 -11.26
CA ARG A 60 -12.55 7.73 -12.37
C ARG A 60 -12.74 7.05 -13.73
N LYS A 61 -12.42 5.76 -13.82
CA LYS A 61 -12.49 4.99 -15.07
C LYS A 61 -13.93 4.74 -15.53
N LYS A 62 -14.90 4.75 -14.61
CA LYS A 62 -16.33 4.59 -14.91
C LYS A 62 -17.05 5.87 -15.34
N GLY A 63 -16.39 7.03 -15.34
CA GLY A 63 -17.01 8.29 -15.77
C GLY A 63 -17.97 8.92 -14.76
N ASP A 64 -17.94 8.49 -13.50
CA ASP A 64 -18.83 8.98 -12.42
C ASP A 64 -18.38 10.31 -11.78
N ILE A 65 -17.48 11.06 -12.44
CA ILE A 65 -17.08 12.39 -12.01
C ILE A 65 -17.12 13.33 -13.22
N THR A 66 -18.33 13.70 -13.62
CA THR A 66 -18.57 14.94 -14.38
C THR A 66 -18.30 16.12 -13.45
N PHE A 67 -17.20 16.82 -13.70
CA PHE A 67 -17.10 18.25 -13.40
C PHE A 67 -17.67 19.02 -14.59
#